data_AF-A0AAW8S1A6-F1
#
_entry.id   AF-A0AAW8S1A6-F1
#
_cell.length_a   1.000
_cell.length_b   1.000
_cell.length_c   1.000
_cell.angle_alpha   90.00
_cell.angle_beta   90.00
_cell.angle_gamma   90.00
#
_symmetry.space_group_name_H-M   'P 1'
#
loop_
_entity.id
_entity.type
_entity.pdbx_description
1 polymer ?
#
loop_
_entity_poly.entity_id
_entity_poly.type
_entity_poly.pdbx_seq_one_letter_code
_entity_poly.pdbx_strand_id
1 'polypeptide(L)'
;YSFEEWIDWSMREDADKKAEIKNVFVLPSTQEFRQVDEPWFQLLLKSQKIQGEKGVYGRNNVIFTLSLAYFSSGYEVEACELTMLEFNDRLANPLSDRELTRIIRSAYSGKYQAAHREKIVLLCQEWVDANLSEEQLFNKKR
;
A
#
# COMPACT_ATOMS: atom_id res chain seq x y z
N TYR A 1 43.09 -2.68 2.56
CA TYR A 1 42.11 -1.58 2.48
C TYR A 1 42.37 -0.61 3.62
N SER A 2 42.56 0.66 3.32
CA SER A 2 42.73 1.73 4.32
C SER A 2 41.37 2.25 4.81
N PHE A 3 41.35 2.92 5.96
CA PHE A 3 40.15 3.55 6.49
C PHE A 3 39.59 4.63 5.53
N GLU A 4 40.47 5.33 4.81
CA GLU A 4 40.10 6.31 3.80
C GLU A 4 39.34 5.67 2.62
N GLU A 5 39.75 4.47 2.18
CA GLU A 5 39.06 3.74 1.11
C GLU A 5 37.64 3.30 1.52
N TRP A 6 37.41 3.04 2.82
CA TRP A 6 36.08 2.71 3.35
C TRP A 6 35.16 3.93 3.40
N ILE A 7 35.69 5.10 3.77
CA ILE A 7 34.95 6.36 3.80
C ILE A 7 34.57 6.79 2.38
N ASP A 8 35.50 6.67 1.43
CA ASP A 8 35.25 6.94 0.02
C ASP A 8 34.18 6.00 -0.56
N TRP A 9 34.24 4.71 -0.21
CA TRP A 9 33.22 3.75 -0.64
C TRP A 9 31.84 4.07 -0.05
N SER A 10 31.77 4.40 1.25
CA SER A 10 30.51 4.77 1.92
C SER A 10 29.90 6.04 1.31
N MET A 11 30.72 7.06 1.01
CA MET A 11 30.23 8.29 0.37
C MET A 11 29.71 8.05 -1.04
N ARG A 12 30.31 7.12 -1.80
CA ARG A 12 29.84 6.75 -3.14
C ARG A 12 28.51 6.00 -3.09
N GLU A 13 28.37 5.04 -2.17
CA GLU A 13 27.09 4.33 -1.90
C GLU A 13 25.95 5.32 -1.56
N ASP A 14 26.21 6.30 -0.70
CA ASP A 14 25.21 7.30 -0.33
C ASP A 14 24.88 8.29 -1.47
N ALA A 15 25.87 8.64 -2.28
CA ALA A 15 25.69 9.50 -3.45
C ALA A 15 24.91 8.78 -4.57
N ASP A 16 25.20 7.51 -4.82
CA ASP A 16 24.48 6.69 -5.81
C ASP A 16 23.03 6.42 -5.37
N LYS A 17 22.79 6.16 -4.07
CA LYS A 17 21.41 6.11 -3.51
C LYS A 17 20.68 7.44 -3.72
N LYS A 18 21.33 8.59 -3.51
CA LYS A 18 20.73 9.91 -3.76
C LYS A 18 20.50 10.17 -5.25
N ALA A 19 21.34 9.64 -6.14
CA ALA A 19 21.18 9.76 -7.58
C ALA A 19 20.07 8.85 -8.13
N GLU A 20 19.82 7.69 -7.53
CA GLU A 20 18.66 6.83 -7.83
C GLU A 20 17.34 7.44 -7.33
N ILE A 21 17.37 8.26 -6.25
CA ILE A 21 16.22 9.06 -5.77
C ILE A 21 16.07 10.34 -6.62
N LYS A 22 16.18 10.25 -7.94
CA LYS A 22 15.88 11.36 -8.88
C LYS A 22 14.49 11.29 -9.49
N ASN A 23 13.65 10.37 -9.04
CA ASN A 23 12.21 10.46 -9.24
C ASN A 23 11.60 11.20 -8.05
N VAL A 24 11.80 12.52 -8.00
CA VAL A 24 11.07 13.39 -7.08
C VAL A 24 9.61 13.39 -7.54
N PHE A 25 8.86 12.39 -7.07
CA PHE A 25 7.42 12.36 -7.24
C PHE A 25 6.83 13.43 -6.35
N VAL A 26 6.46 14.55 -6.95
CA VAL A 26 5.67 15.58 -6.28
C VAL A 26 4.30 14.96 -6.02
N LEU A 27 4.08 14.49 -4.79
CA LEU A 27 2.73 14.17 -4.30
C LEU A 27 1.88 15.42 -4.54
N PRO A 28 0.78 15.35 -5.32
CA PRO A 28 -0.10 16.49 -5.47
C PRO A 28 -0.69 16.78 -4.09
N SER A 29 -0.24 17.84 -3.45
CA SER A 29 -0.70 18.26 -2.11
C SER A 29 -2.17 18.72 -2.09
N THR A 30 -2.89 18.54 -3.20
CA THR A 30 -4.30 18.88 -3.41
C THR A 30 -4.94 17.90 -4.40
N GLN A 31 -4.81 16.58 -4.21
CA GLN A 31 -5.74 15.67 -4.89
C GLN A 31 -7.13 15.92 -4.30
N GLU A 32 -8.03 16.53 -5.09
CA GLU A 32 -9.46 16.69 -4.74
C GLU A 32 -10.16 15.33 -4.46
N PHE A 33 -9.48 14.23 -4.78
CA PHE A 33 -9.97 12.87 -4.64
C PHE A 33 -8.92 11.98 -3.98
N ARG A 34 -9.18 11.55 -2.73
CA ARG A 34 -8.33 10.63 -1.99
C ARG A 34 -8.96 9.25 -1.94
N GLN A 35 -8.19 8.22 -2.27
CA GLN A 35 -8.68 6.83 -2.27
C GLN A 35 -9.08 6.33 -0.88
N VAL A 36 -8.46 6.85 0.19
CA VAL A 36 -8.84 6.49 1.57
C VAL A 36 -10.23 6.98 1.97
N ASP A 37 -10.77 8.00 1.28
CA ASP A 37 -12.10 8.57 1.53
C ASP A 37 -13.20 7.82 0.75
N GLU A 38 -12.82 6.83 -0.05
CA GLU A 38 -13.77 6.03 -0.81
C GLU A 38 -14.40 4.91 0.05
N PRO A 39 -15.67 4.56 -0.18
CA PRO A 39 -16.37 3.53 0.59
C PRO A 39 -15.64 2.19 0.64
N TRP A 40 -15.07 1.76 -0.49
CA TRP A 40 -14.37 0.47 -0.61
C TRP A 40 -13.25 0.31 0.42
N PHE A 41 -12.56 1.41 0.76
CA PHE A 41 -11.40 1.39 1.64
C PHE A 41 -11.79 0.93 3.04
N GLN A 42 -12.85 1.55 3.59
CA GLN A 42 -13.39 1.19 4.90
C GLN A 42 -14.02 -0.20 4.91
N LEU A 43 -14.63 -0.64 3.80
CA LEU A 43 -15.20 -1.98 3.67
C LEU A 43 -14.10 -3.05 3.77
N LEU A 44 -12.98 -2.88 3.08
CA LEU A 44 -11.85 -3.82 3.17
C LEU A 44 -11.16 -3.76 4.54
N LEU A 45 -10.92 -2.57 5.08
CA LEU A 45 -10.23 -2.41 6.37
C LEU A 45 -10.98 -3.04 7.55
N LYS A 46 -12.32 -3.12 7.46
CA LYS A 46 -13.17 -3.77 8.47
C LYS A 46 -13.34 -5.28 8.26
N SER A 47 -12.92 -5.83 7.12
CA SER A 47 -13.06 -7.25 6.85
C SER A 47 -11.99 -8.06 7.60
N GLN A 48 -12.42 -8.99 8.45
CA GLN A 48 -11.53 -9.86 9.25
C GLN A 48 -11.40 -11.28 8.67
N LYS A 49 -12.27 -11.64 7.72
CA LYS A 49 -12.33 -12.99 7.12
C LYS A 49 -11.30 -13.22 6.01
N ILE A 50 -10.38 -12.27 5.80
CA ILE A 50 -9.44 -12.29 4.69
C ILE A 50 -8.37 -13.36 4.91
N GLN A 51 -8.30 -14.31 3.98
CA GLN A 51 -7.37 -15.43 4.01
C GLN A 51 -6.56 -15.48 2.71
N GLY A 52 -5.50 -16.29 2.69
CA GLY A 52 -4.71 -16.52 1.49
C GLY A 52 -4.77 -17.98 1.09
N GLU A 53 -5.33 -18.27 -0.08
CA GLU A 53 -5.31 -19.58 -0.71
C GLU A 53 -4.80 -19.46 -2.16
N LYS A 54 -4.27 -20.56 -2.70
CA LYS A 54 -3.79 -20.62 -4.07
C LYS A 54 -4.93 -20.26 -5.04
N GLY A 55 -4.71 -19.22 -5.86
CA GLY A 55 -5.69 -18.76 -6.85
C GLY A 55 -6.65 -17.68 -6.34
N VAL A 56 -6.61 -17.33 -5.05
CA VAL A 56 -7.45 -16.28 -4.45
C VAL A 56 -6.60 -15.06 -4.10
N TYR A 57 -7.09 -13.86 -4.40
CA TYR A 57 -6.42 -12.62 -4.02
C TYR A 57 -6.54 -12.37 -2.51
N GLY A 58 -5.63 -12.96 -1.73
CA GLY A 58 -5.69 -12.91 -0.27
C GLY A 58 -5.08 -11.68 0.40
N ARG A 59 -4.78 -11.84 1.69
CA ARG A 59 -4.21 -10.84 2.63
C ARG A 59 -3.15 -9.92 2.01
N ASN A 60 -2.17 -10.49 1.32
CA ASN A 60 -1.08 -9.73 0.69
C ASN A 60 -1.60 -8.69 -0.31
N ASN A 61 -2.59 -9.07 -1.12
CA ASN A 61 -3.15 -8.19 -2.14
C ASN A 61 -4.00 -7.09 -1.51
N VAL A 62 -4.76 -7.42 -0.46
CA VAL A 62 -5.55 -6.43 0.29
C VAL A 62 -4.63 -5.41 0.96
N ILE A 63 -3.64 -5.86 1.73
CA ILE A 63 -2.68 -4.97 2.40
C ILE A 63 -1.94 -4.10 1.39
N PHE A 64 -1.49 -4.68 0.28
CA PHE A 64 -0.83 -3.93 -0.78
C PHE A 64 -1.75 -2.84 -1.37
N THR A 65 -3.01 -3.18 -1.62
CA THR A 65 -4.00 -2.27 -2.21
C THR A 65 -4.40 -1.15 -1.25
N LEU A 66 -4.59 -1.46 0.04
CA LEU A 66 -4.81 -0.45 1.08
C LEU A 66 -3.59 0.47 1.24
N SER A 67 -2.38 -0.09 1.19
CA SER A 67 -1.14 0.68 1.27
C SER A 67 -0.98 1.63 0.06
N LEU A 68 -1.38 1.19 -1.13
CA LEU A 68 -1.40 2.06 -2.31
C LEU A 68 -2.39 3.22 -2.19
N ALA A 69 -3.56 2.98 -1.57
CA ALA A 69 -4.52 4.05 -1.33
C ALA A 69 -4.00 5.06 -0.30
N TYR A 70 -3.29 4.61 0.75
CA TYR A 70 -2.58 5.51 1.67
C TYR A 70 -1.53 6.36 0.93
N PHE A 71 -0.66 5.70 0.16
CA PHE A 71 0.39 6.35 -0.61
C PHE A 71 -0.18 7.39 -1.58
N SER A 72 -1.16 7.03 -2.41
CA SER A 72 -1.74 7.94 -3.40
C SER A 72 -2.49 9.10 -2.74
N SER A 73 -3.04 8.88 -1.54
CA SER A 73 -3.76 9.91 -0.77
C SER A 73 -2.84 10.85 0.00
N GLY A 74 -1.51 10.71 -0.14
CA GLY A 74 -0.52 11.61 0.45
C GLY A 74 -0.17 11.33 1.91
N TYR A 75 -0.48 10.15 2.44
CA TYR A 75 -0.08 9.77 3.79
C TYR A 75 1.37 9.26 3.82
N GLU A 76 2.08 9.61 4.89
CA GLU A 76 3.41 9.10 5.18
C GLU A 76 3.41 7.58 5.42
N VAL A 77 4.56 6.95 5.19
CA VAL A 77 4.68 5.48 5.27
C VAL A 77 4.44 4.99 6.70
N GLU A 78 4.83 5.77 7.71
CA GLU A 78 4.67 5.47 9.13
C GLU A 78 3.20 5.36 9.53
N ALA A 79 2.34 6.23 9.00
CA ALA A 79 0.89 6.18 9.23
C ALA A 79 0.26 4.95 8.58
N CYS A 80 0.74 4.59 7.37
CA CYS A 80 0.33 3.36 6.70
C CYS A 80 0.79 2.11 7.48
N GLU A 81 2.04 2.09 7.96
CA GLU A 81 2.59 0.97 8.74
C GLU A 81 1.78 0.71 10.00
N LEU A 82 1.47 1.76 10.77
CA LEU A 82 0.68 1.63 12.00
C LEU A 82 -0.72 1.09 11.70
N THR A 83 -1.40 1.63 10.67
CA THR A 83 -2.74 1.15 10.29
C THR A 83 -2.72 -0.28 9.76
N MET A 84 -1.74 -0.63 8.94
CA MET A 84 -1.64 -1.98 8.36
C MET A 84 -1.24 -3.02 9.41
N LEU A 85 -0.48 -2.63 10.44
CA LEU A 85 -0.20 -3.47 11.60
C LEU A 85 -1.49 -3.77 12.38
N GLU A 86 -2.26 -2.74 12.75
CA GLU A 86 -3.54 -2.92 13.43
C GLU A 86 -4.53 -3.76 12.61
N PHE A 87 -4.55 -3.56 11.28
CA PHE A 87 -5.35 -4.38 10.38
C PHE A 87 -4.90 -5.83 10.38
N ASN A 88 -3.59 -6.08 10.24
CA ASN A 88 -3.00 -7.41 10.19
C ASN A 88 -3.26 -8.19 11.48
N ASP A 89 -3.15 -7.55 12.65
CA ASP A 89 -3.38 -8.16 13.97
C ASP A 89 -4.84 -8.61 14.17
N ARG A 90 -5.79 -8.00 13.46
CA ARG A 90 -7.21 -8.40 13.50
C ARG A 90 -7.54 -9.59 12.59
N LEU A 91 -6.62 -10.01 11.72
CA LEU A 91 -6.86 -11.13 10.82
C LEU A 91 -6.77 -12.45 11.59
N ALA A 92 -7.64 -13.41 11.25
CA ALA A 92 -7.58 -14.75 11.86
C ALA A 92 -6.24 -15.48 11.60
N ASN A 93 -5.58 -15.14 10.48
CA ASN A 93 -4.24 -15.56 10.17
C ASN A 93 -3.46 -14.29 9.79
N PRO A 94 -2.67 -13.69 10.69
CA PRO A 94 -1.85 -12.52 10.37
C PRO A 94 -0.65 -12.90 9.49
N LEU A 95 -0.10 -11.92 8.77
CA LEU A 95 1.21 -12.02 8.13
C LEU A 95 2.32 -11.79 9.15
N SER A 96 3.52 -12.27 8.84
CA SER A 96 4.71 -11.90 9.61
C SER A 96 5.07 -10.42 9.40
N ASP A 97 5.64 -9.78 10.42
CA ASP A 97 6.08 -8.37 10.36
C ASP A 97 6.98 -8.10 9.15
N ARG A 98 7.91 -9.02 8.88
CA ARG A 98 8.82 -8.92 7.73
C ARG A 98 8.07 -8.88 6.40
N GLU A 99 7.04 -9.71 6.24
CA GLU A 99 6.23 -9.72 5.02
C GLU A 99 5.37 -8.49 4.90
N LEU A 100 4.75 -8.06 6.02
CA LEU A 100 3.96 -6.84 6.11
C LEU A 100 4.77 -5.62 5.67
N THR A 101 5.93 -5.40 6.29
CA THR A 101 6.85 -4.30 5.95
C THR A 101 7.28 -4.37 4.48
N ARG A 102 7.56 -5.56 3.95
CA ARG A 102 7.94 -5.74 2.55
C ARG A 102 6.83 -5.30 1.59
N ILE A 103 5.57 -5.63 1.90
CA ILE A 103 4.41 -5.26 1.09
C ILE A 103 4.22 -3.73 1.11
N ILE A 104 4.28 -3.12 2.29
CA ILE A 104 4.09 -1.66 2.46
C ILE A 104 5.18 -0.90 1.71
N ARG A 105 6.45 -1.27 1.90
CA ARG A 105 7.58 -0.68 1.15
C ARG A 105 7.44 -0.83 -0.36
N SER A 106 6.87 -1.95 -0.83
CA SER A 106 6.59 -2.14 -2.25
C SER A 106 5.55 -1.13 -2.76
N ALA A 107 4.51 -0.84 -1.98
CA ALA A 107 3.49 0.15 -2.35
C ALA A 107 4.10 1.57 -2.41
N TYR A 108 4.97 1.90 -1.45
CA TYR A 108 5.66 3.20 -1.36
C TYR A 108 6.90 3.33 -2.26
N SER A 109 7.21 2.33 -3.09
CA SER A 109 8.38 2.35 -3.97
C SER A 109 8.32 3.37 -5.11
N GLY A 110 7.19 4.07 -5.29
CA GLY A 110 6.93 4.98 -6.40
C GLY A 110 6.66 4.28 -7.76
N LYS A 111 6.76 2.93 -7.82
CA LYS A 111 6.45 2.15 -9.02
C LYS A 111 4.96 2.13 -9.36
N TYR A 112 4.11 2.35 -8.37
CA TYR A 112 2.66 2.29 -8.48
C TYR A 112 2.10 3.66 -8.10
N GLN A 113 1.10 4.12 -8.86
CA GLN A 113 0.54 5.46 -8.68
C GLN A 113 -0.63 5.48 -7.69
N ALA A 114 -1.47 4.44 -7.73
CA ALA A 114 -2.68 4.32 -6.93
C ALA A 114 -3.19 2.88 -6.96
N ALA A 115 -4.15 2.55 -6.10
CA ALA A 115 -4.87 1.29 -6.16
C ALA A 115 -5.75 1.24 -7.42
N HIS A 116 -5.63 0.18 -8.22
CA HIS A 116 -6.39 0.03 -9.45
C HIS A 116 -7.85 -0.37 -9.17
N ARG A 117 -8.78 0.34 -9.81
CA ARG A 117 -10.23 0.16 -9.65
C ARG A 117 -10.70 -1.29 -9.84
N GLU A 118 -10.28 -1.93 -10.92
CA GLU A 118 -10.61 -3.33 -11.20
C GLU A 118 -10.14 -4.26 -10.06
N LYS A 119 -8.93 -4.05 -9.53
CA LYS A 119 -8.39 -4.83 -8.42
C LYS A 119 -9.20 -4.63 -7.15
N ILE A 120 -9.59 -3.40 -6.85
CA ILE A 120 -10.42 -3.05 -5.71
C ILE A 120 -11.76 -3.78 -5.77
N VAL A 121 -12.45 -3.75 -6.92
CA VAL A 121 -13.74 -4.43 -7.12
C VAL A 121 -13.61 -5.92 -6.83
N LEU A 122 -12.60 -6.57 -7.43
CA LEU A 122 -12.35 -8.00 -7.21
C LEU A 122 -12.11 -8.33 -5.73
N LEU A 123 -11.31 -7.52 -5.03
CA LEU A 123 -11.04 -7.71 -3.61
C LEU A 123 -12.29 -7.51 -2.74
N CYS A 124 -13.10 -6.50 -3.04
CA CYS A 124 -14.34 -6.25 -2.32
C CYS A 124 -15.37 -7.35 -2.55
N GLN A 125 -15.49 -7.85 -3.78
CA GLN A 125 -16.39 -8.96 -4.09
C GLN A 125 -15.97 -10.25 -3.38
N GLU A 126 -14.66 -10.52 -3.31
CA GLU A 126 -14.14 -11.69 -2.61
C GLU A 126 -14.33 -11.60 -1.09
N TRP A 127 -14.01 -10.45 -0.49
CA TRP A 127 -13.83 -10.34 0.96
C TRP A 127 -14.88 -9.55 1.71
N VAL A 128 -15.81 -8.91 1.01
CA VAL A 128 -16.90 -8.14 1.62
C VAL A 128 -18.21 -8.81 1.21
N ASP A 129 -18.62 -8.64 -0.04
CA ASP A 129 -19.85 -9.20 -0.62
C ASP A 129 -19.73 -9.32 -2.15
N ALA A 130 -19.98 -10.51 -2.68
CA ALA A 130 -19.88 -10.85 -4.10
C ALA A 130 -20.81 -10.00 -5.00
N ASN A 131 -21.88 -9.44 -4.45
CA ASN A 131 -22.85 -8.63 -5.20
C ASN A 131 -22.51 -7.12 -5.21
N LEU A 132 -21.38 -6.71 -4.64
CA LEU A 132 -20.97 -5.31 -4.64
C LEU A 132 -20.76 -4.79 -6.06
N SER A 133 -21.46 -3.70 -6.37
CA SER A 133 -21.29 -2.95 -7.61
C SER A 133 -20.32 -1.79 -7.45
N GLU A 134 -19.75 -1.31 -8.54
CA GLU A 134 -18.83 -0.18 -8.50
C GLU A 134 -19.45 1.09 -7.92
N GLU A 135 -20.76 1.30 -8.08
CA GLU A 135 -21.47 2.47 -7.56
C GLU A 135 -21.50 2.52 -6.03
N GLN A 136 -21.38 1.36 -5.37
CA GLN A 136 -21.32 1.25 -3.91
C GLN A 136 -19.90 1.40 -3.38
N LEU A 137 -18.90 1.17 -4.23
CA LEU A 137 -17.49 1.12 -3.87
C LEU A 137 -16.79 2.48 -4.03
N PHE A 138 -17.19 3.26 -5.03
CA PHE A 138 -16.52 4.51 -5.40
C PHE A 138 -17.48 5.69 -5.28
N ASN A 139 -16.98 6.81 -4.77
CA ASN A 139 -17.76 8.05 -4.74
C ASN A 139 -18.02 8.52 -6.18
N LYS A 140 -19.22 9.03 -6.45
CA LYS A 140 -19.53 9.60 -7.76
C LYS A 140 -18.59 10.78 -8.01
N LYS A 141 -17.84 10.74 -9.12
CA LYS A 141 -17.05 11.89 -9.57
C LYS A 141 -18.02 13.06 -9.77
N ARG A 142 -17.78 14.14 -9.02
CA ARG A 142 -18.59 15.35 -9.05
C ARG A 142 -18.17 16.23 -10.23
#